data_AF-A0A1N7N096-F1
#
_entry.id   AF-A0A1N7N096-F1
#
_cell.length_a   1.000
_cell.length_b   1.000
_cell.length_c   1.000
_cell.angle_alpha   90.00
_cell.angle_beta   90.00
_cell.angle_gamma   90.00
#
_symmetry.space_group_name_H-M   'P 1'
#
loop_
_entity.id
_entity.type
_entity.pdbx_description
1 polymer ?
#
loop_
_entity_poly.entity_id
_entity_poly.type
_entity_poly.pdbx_seq_one_letter_code
_entity_poly.pdbx_strand_id
1 'polypeptide(L)'
;MNYWKHSLLSRKKFGGNPEDYLPVHKFLDSSKLFYYHLKHRILLHNTYGMEICISKFGELVTNSDGKKILVRDIVAEHCKEDLFGIVPTLINWFKYADEKIFEDFELITTDDQVLNDFLMKPLMMSGLQSSLIITHSNFGIYLAKEVLGSDYALKLSKLVENKNINELLQYIKLKEKWEFTPNMEELKQMNDEHI
;
A
#
# COMPACT_ATOMS: atom_id res chain seq x y z
N MET A 1 -6.08 -6.64 9.69
CA MET A 1 -5.39 -7.16 10.89
C MET A 1 -4.40 -6.09 11.38
N ASN A 2 -3.62 -6.30 12.45
CA ASN A 2 -2.55 -5.35 12.82
C ASN A 2 -1.19 -5.88 12.34
N TYR A 3 -0.23 -4.99 12.10
CA TYR A 3 1.09 -5.37 11.56
C TYR A 3 1.85 -6.41 12.42
N TRP A 4 1.62 -6.47 13.74
CA TRP A 4 2.26 -7.47 14.61
C TRP A 4 1.71 -8.87 14.33
N LYS A 5 0.40 -8.99 14.16
CA LYS A 5 -0.22 -10.26 13.78
C LYS A 5 0.22 -10.74 12.40
N HIS A 6 0.34 -9.85 11.42
CA HIS A 6 0.95 -10.19 10.12
C HIS A 6 2.39 -10.70 10.28
N SER A 7 3.18 -10.08 11.16
CA SER A 7 4.57 -10.48 11.42
C SER A 7 4.66 -11.90 11.99
N LEU A 8 3.73 -12.29 12.86
CA LEU A 8 3.63 -13.65 13.41
C LEU A 8 3.26 -14.68 12.34
N LEU A 9 2.35 -14.33 11.42
CA LEU A 9 2.03 -15.19 10.27
C LEU A 9 3.20 -15.32 9.31
N SER A 10 3.91 -14.22 9.03
CA SER A 10 5.15 -14.26 8.23
C SER A 10 6.22 -15.14 8.88
N ARG A 11 6.39 -15.08 10.21
CA ARG A 11 7.26 -16.03 10.92
C ARG A 11 6.85 -17.47 10.65
N LYS A 12 5.56 -17.79 10.75
CA LYS A 12 5.04 -19.14 10.51
C LYS A 12 5.30 -19.61 9.07
N LYS A 13 5.19 -18.71 8.09
CA LYS A 13 5.36 -19.00 6.66
C LYS A 13 6.84 -19.07 6.23
N PHE A 14 7.68 -18.20 6.77
CA PHE A 14 9.04 -17.95 6.27
C PHE A 14 10.16 -18.32 7.28
N GLY A 15 9.82 -18.60 8.54
CA GLY A 15 10.77 -18.83 9.64
C GLY A 15 11.26 -17.53 10.29
N GLY A 16 12.38 -17.57 11.00
CA GLY A 16 12.97 -16.42 11.69
C GLY A 16 12.15 -15.92 12.87
N ASN A 17 12.20 -14.62 13.12
CA ASN A 17 11.44 -13.92 14.16
C ASN A 17 10.40 -12.97 13.54
N PRO A 18 9.29 -12.65 14.24
CA PRO A 18 8.30 -11.70 13.72
C PRO A 18 8.89 -10.32 13.40
N GLU A 19 9.86 -9.86 14.20
CA GLU A 19 10.56 -8.60 14.04
C GLU A 19 11.27 -8.46 12.68
N ASP A 20 11.66 -9.57 12.06
CA ASP A 20 12.29 -9.57 10.73
C ASP A 20 11.35 -9.01 9.65
N TYR A 21 10.04 -9.21 9.82
CA TYR A 21 9.00 -8.84 8.85
C TYR A 21 8.22 -7.58 9.24
N LEU A 22 8.33 -7.18 10.51
CA LEU A 22 7.64 -6.03 11.08
C LEU A 22 7.82 -4.74 10.27
N PRO A 23 9.01 -4.37 9.76
CA PRO A 23 9.18 -3.16 8.98
C PRO A 23 8.30 -3.10 7.72
N VAL A 24 8.19 -4.23 7.00
CA VAL A 24 7.39 -4.33 5.76
C VAL A 24 5.90 -4.19 6.08
N HIS A 25 5.40 -4.94 7.07
CA HIS A 25 3.99 -4.89 7.46
C HIS A 25 3.60 -3.52 8.03
N LYS A 26 4.47 -2.91 8.84
CA LYS A 26 4.23 -1.57 9.40
C LYS A 26 4.15 -0.52 8.29
N PHE A 27 4.97 -0.63 7.26
CA PHE A 27 4.92 0.27 6.12
C PHE A 27 3.66 0.08 5.26
N LEU A 28 3.26 -1.17 4.95
CA LEU A 28 1.99 -1.44 4.26
C LEU A 28 0.77 -0.86 4.99
N ASP A 29 0.80 -0.90 6.32
CA ASP A 29 -0.24 -0.34 7.19
C ASP A 29 -0.11 1.18 7.44
N SER A 30 0.95 1.83 6.96
CA SER A 30 1.19 3.28 7.19
C SER A 30 0.06 4.17 6.70
N SER A 31 -0.72 3.72 5.71
CA SER A 31 -1.91 4.43 5.23
C SER A 31 -2.97 4.66 6.31
N LYS A 32 -2.98 3.86 7.38
CA LYS A 32 -3.84 4.06 8.56
C LYS A 32 -3.57 5.39 9.28
N LEU A 33 -2.36 5.97 9.14
CA LEU A 33 -2.05 7.31 9.68
C LEU A 33 -2.81 8.43 8.97
N PHE A 34 -3.22 8.20 7.72
CA PHE A 34 -3.92 9.17 6.89
C PHE A 34 -5.42 8.90 6.85
N TYR A 35 -5.83 7.63 6.92
CA TYR A 35 -7.23 7.27 6.96
C TYR A 35 -7.42 5.95 7.71
N TYR A 36 -7.82 6.02 8.98
CA TYR A 36 -8.09 4.84 9.81
C TYR A 36 -9.46 4.23 9.48
N HIS A 37 -9.59 3.68 8.27
CA HIS A 37 -10.80 3.05 7.74
C HIS A 37 -10.39 1.96 6.75
N LEU A 38 -11.24 0.97 6.51
CA LEU A 38 -10.94 -0.21 5.68
C LEU A 38 -10.43 0.14 4.26
N LYS A 39 -10.86 1.30 3.74
CA LYS A 39 -10.43 1.87 2.46
C LYS A 39 -8.94 2.26 2.40
N HIS A 40 -8.22 2.34 3.51
CA HIS A 40 -6.76 2.57 3.53
C HIS A 40 -6.00 1.52 2.70
N ARG A 41 -6.57 0.31 2.59
CA ARG A 41 -6.04 -0.82 1.83
C ARG A 41 -5.91 -0.51 0.33
N ILE A 42 -6.76 0.37 -0.20
CA ILE A 42 -6.68 0.82 -1.60
C ILE A 42 -5.30 1.40 -1.93
N LEU A 43 -4.63 2.03 -0.95
CA LEU A 43 -3.38 2.75 -1.20
C LEU A 43 -2.18 1.82 -1.39
N LEU A 44 -2.01 0.81 -0.53
CA LEU A 44 -0.81 -0.05 -0.53
C LEU A 44 -1.08 -1.57 -0.57
N HIS A 45 -2.32 -2.04 -0.36
CA HIS A 45 -2.63 -3.47 -0.41
C HIS A 45 -2.96 -3.88 -1.85
N ASN A 46 -1.96 -3.78 -2.73
CA ASN A 46 -2.05 -4.11 -4.15
C ASN A 46 -0.65 -4.25 -4.76
N THR A 47 -0.58 -4.61 -6.05
CA THR A 47 0.69 -4.76 -6.77
C THR A 47 1.51 -3.48 -6.92
N TYR A 48 0.92 -2.28 -6.83
CA TYR A 48 1.68 -1.02 -6.76
C TYR A 48 2.33 -0.86 -5.39
N GLY A 49 1.60 -1.10 -4.30
CA GLY A 49 2.18 -1.08 -2.95
C GLY A 49 3.29 -2.13 -2.76
N MET A 50 3.20 -3.26 -3.46
CA MET A 50 4.28 -4.25 -3.56
C MET A 50 5.54 -3.67 -4.21
N GLU A 51 5.40 -2.96 -5.34
CA GLU A 51 6.53 -2.29 -5.99
C GLU A 51 7.16 -1.22 -5.09
N ILE A 52 6.33 -0.42 -4.42
CA ILE A 52 6.80 0.59 -3.45
C ILE A 52 7.57 -0.06 -2.30
N CYS A 53 7.11 -1.22 -1.80
CA CYS A 53 7.85 -1.96 -0.77
C CYS A 53 9.20 -2.46 -1.29
N ILE A 54 9.26 -2.99 -2.52
CA ILE A 54 10.53 -3.42 -3.14
C ILE A 54 11.47 -2.22 -3.29
N SER A 55 10.97 -1.07 -3.77
CA SER A 55 11.78 0.15 -3.88
C SER A 55 12.32 0.62 -2.54
N LYS A 56 11.57 0.40 -1.44
CA LYS A 56 11.95 0.83 -0.09
C LYS A 56 12.90 -0.13 0.64
N PHE A 57 12.62 -1.43 0.56
CA PHE A 57 13.28 -2.46 1.35
C PHE A 57 14.26 -3.32 0.53
N GLY A 58 14.30 -3.14 -0.79
CA GLY A 58 15.02 -3.99 -1.72
C GLY A 58 14.24 -5.25 -2.10
N GLU A 59 14.86 -6.11 -2.92
CA GLU A 59 14.24 -7.36 -3.40
C GLU A 59 14.09 -8.41 -2.29
N LEU A 60 15.02 -8.43 -1.34
CA LEU A 60 15.17 -9.51 -0.36
C LEU A 60 15.32 -8.97 1.06
N VAL A 61 14.62 -9.59 1.99
CA VAL A 61 14.89 -9.53 3.43
C VAL A 61 15.66 -10.79 3.82
N THR A 62 16.75 -10.65 4.56
CA THR A 62 17.41 -11.79 5.22
C THR A 62 16.91 -11.86 6.65
N ASN A 63 16.21 -12.93 7.01
CA ASN A 63 15.65 -13.10 8.35
C ASN A 63 16.70 -13.61 9.35
N SER A 64 16.33 -13.73 10.64
CA SER A 64 17.24 -14.16 11.70
C SER A 64 17.74 -15.61 11.57
N ASP A 65 17.06 -16.44 10.78
CA ASP A 65 17.49 -17.81 10.43
C ASP A 65 18.48 -17.84 9.25
N GLY A 66 18.85 -16.67 8.70
CA GLY A 66 19.72 -16.54 7.52
C GLY A 66 19.02 -16.85 6.19
N LYS A 67 17.69 -16.98 6.17
CA LYS A 67 16.92 -17.23 4.93
C LYS A 67 16.69 -15.92 4.19
N LYS A 68 16.85 -15.97 2.86
CA LYS A 68 16.53 -14.86 1.96
C LYS A 68 15.08 -14.98 1.50
N ILE A 69 14.25 -14.04 1.90
CA ILE A 69 12.82 -13.99 1.60
C ILE A 69 12.56 -12.81 0.67
N LEU A 70 11.77 -13.02 -0.37
CA LEU A 70 11.41 -11.95 -1.29
C LEU A 70 10.44 -10.96 -0.63
N VAL A 71 10.71 -9.66 -0.72
CA VAL A 71 9.81 -8.62 -0.20
C VAL A 71 8.43 -8.72 -0.83
N ARG A 72 8.36 -9.02 -2.14
CA ARG A 72 7.10 -9.22 -2.84
C ARG A 72 6.24 -10.34 -2.23
N ASP A 73 6.86 -11.40 -1.71
CA ASP A 73 6.14 -12.56 -1.16
C ASP A 73 5.56 -12.19 0.22
N ILE A 74 6.31 -11.43 1.04
CA ILE A 74 5.83 -10.87 2.30
C ILE A 74 4.63 -9.95 2.07
N VAL A 75 4.70 -9.07 1.07
CA VAL A 75 3.60 -8.16 0.70
C VAL A 75 2.39 -8.94 0.17
N ALA A 76 2.62 -9.97 -0.65
CA ALA A 76 1.56 -10.81 -1.18
C ALA A 76 0.78 -11.50 -0.07
N GLU A 77 1.47 -12.09 0.91
CA GLU A 77 0.82 -12.73 2.06
C GLU A 77 0.06 -11.73 2.92
N HIS A 78 0.63 -10.55 3.17
CA HIS A 78 -0.08 -9.47 3.86
C HIS A 78 -1.40 -9.09 3.17
N CYS A 79 -1.38 -8.94 1.84
CA CYS A 79 -2.59 -8.66 1.06
C CYS A 79 -3.61 -9.80 1.19
N LYS A 80 -3.20 -11.05 0.98
CA LYS A 80 -4.09 -12.22 1.07
C LYS A 80 -4.75 -12.34 2.44
N GLU A 81 -4.01 -12.08 3.50
CA GLU A 81 -4.50 -12.11 4.88
C GLU A 81 -5.59 -11.06 5.13
N ASP A 82 -5.43 -9.86 4.56
CA ASP A 82 -6.38 -8.76 4.76
C ASP A 82 -7.52 -8.72 3.72
N LEU A 83 -7.37 -9.40 2.57
CA LEU A 83 -8.22 -9.28 1.39
C LEU A 83 -8.74 -10.64 0.88
N PHE A 84 -9.13 -11.52 1.79
CA PHE A 84 -9.77 -12.81 1.48
C PHE A 84 -8.99 -13.66 0.46
N GLY A 85 -7.67 -13.75 0.60
CA GLY A 85 -6.80 -14.57 -0.25
C GLY A 85 -6.38 -13.91 -1.57
N ILE A 86 -6.71 -12.65 -1.79
CA ILE A 86 -6.43 -11.93 -3.05
C ILE A 86 -5.23 -10.99 -2.90
N VAL A 87 -4.43 -10.89 -3.97
CA VAL A 87 -3.46 -9.81 -4.20
C VAL A 87 -3.99 -8.93 -5.34
N PRO A 88 -4.68 -7.82 -5.07
CA PRO A 88 -5.32 -7.04 -6.11
C PRO A 88 -4.31 -6.17 -6.87
N THR A 89 -4.67 -5.79 -8.09
CA THR A 89 -4.02 -4.70 -8.82
C THR A 89 -4.71 -3.37 -8.53
N LEU A 90 -4.13 -2.26 -8.99
CA LEU A 90 -4.81 -0.96 -8.98
C LEU A 90 -6.12 -1.00 -9.79
N ILE A 91 -6.16 -1.74 -10.91
CA ILE A 91 -7.40 -1.89 -11.70
C ILE A 91 -8.52 -2.49 -10.85
N ASN A 92 -8.21 -3.50 -10.03
CA ASN A 92 -9.22 -4.13 -9.17
C ASN A 92 -9.84 -3.14 -8.18
N TRP A 93 -9.03 -2.24 -7.60
CA TRP A 93 -9.50 -1.22 -6.66
C TRP A 93 -10.24 -0.04 -7.33
N PHE A 94 -9.78 0.38 -8.51
CA PHE A 94 -10.22 1.64 -9.13
C PHE A 94 -11.24 1.47 -10.27
N LYS A 95 -11.56 0.24 -10.69
CA LYS A 95 -12.53 -0.04 -11.77
C LYS A 95 -13.94 0.53 -11.54
N TYR A 96 -14.30 0.91 -10.30
CA TYR A 96 -15.59 1.49 -9.94
C TYR A 96 -15.48 2.88 -9.29
N ALA A 97 -14.35 3.57 -9.49
CA ALA A 97 -14.19 4.94 -9.01
C ALA A 97 -15.27 5.85 -9.62
N ASP A 98 -15.86 6.72 -8.79
CA ASP A 98 -16.83 7.71 -9.26
C ASP A 98 -16.12 8.77 -10.11
N GLU A 99 -16.67 9.11 -11.27
CA GLU A 99 -16.08 10.12 -12.17
C GLU A 99 -15.97 11.49 -11.50
N LYS A 100 -16.78 11.77 -10.48
CA LYS A 100 -16.69 12.99 -9.65
C LYS A 100 -15.35 13.17 -8.98
N ILE A 101 -14.58 12.10 -8.78
CA ILE A 101 -13.22 12.22 -8.27
C ILE A 101 -12.35 13.11 -9.16
N PHE A 102 -12.73 13.26 -10.44
CA PHE A 102 -12.02 14.04 -11.45
C PHE A 102 -12.51 15.47 -11.64
N GLU A 103 -13.68 15.84 -11.09
CA GLU A 103 -14.18 17.21 -11.17
C GLU A 103 -13.21 18.20 -10.48
N ASP A 104 -12.48 17.72 -9.47
CA ASP A 104 -11.44 18.47 -8.73
C ASP A 104 -10.02 17.91 -8.93
N PHE A 105 -9.82 16.99 -9.89
CA PHE A 105 -8.53 16.34 -10.10
C PHE A 105 -7.66 17.09 -11.10
N GLU A 106 -6.91 18.06 -10.60
CA GLU A 106 -5.80 18.61 -11.40
C GLU A 106 -4.63 17.63 -11.45
N LEU A 107 -4.23 17.26 -12.67
CA LEU A 107 -3.03 16.47 -12.94
C LEU A 107 -1.80 17.28 -12.57
N ILE A 108 -0.95 16.72 -11.69
CA ILE A 108 0.30 17.35 -11.28
C ILE A 108 1.40 16.78 -12.17
N THR A 109 2.14 17.66 -12.82
CA THR A 109 3.31 17.33 -13.65
C THR A 109 4.50 18.17 -13.22
N THR A 110 5.70 17.71 -13.55
CA THR A 110 6.94 18.45 -13.27
C THR A 110 8.02 18.06 -14.26
N ASP A 111 8.94 18.98 -14.54
CA ASP A 111 10.12 18.73 -15.39
C ASP A 111 11.18 17.86 -14.70
N ASP A 112 11.05 17.62 -13.39
CA ASP A 112 11.89 16.69 -12.65
C ASP A 112 11.48 15.23 -12.97
N GLN A 113 12.26 14.57 -13.82
CA GLN A 113 11.94 13.24 -14.33
C GLN A 113 11.69 12.21 -13.22
N VAL A 114 12.48 12.23 -12.14
CA VAL A 114 12.35 11.26 -11.04
C VAL A 114 11.02 11.45 -10.33
N LEU A 115 10.67 12.70 -10.03
CA LEU A 115 9.40 13.01 -9.38
C LEU A 115 8.21 12.76 -10.31
N ASN A 116 8.33 13.08 -11.59
CA ASN A 116 7.29 12.85 -12.58
C ASN A 116 7.03 11.35 -12.80
N ASP A 117 8.07 10.53 -12.85
CA ASP A 117 7.94 9.07 -12.94
C ASP A 117 7.21 8.51 -11.72
N PHE A 118 7.55 8.99 -10.51
CA PHE A 118 6.83 8.64 -9.29
C PHE A 118 5.36 9.06 -9.34
N LEU A 119 5.07 10.29 -9.75
CA LEU A 119 3.71 10.82 -9.84
C LEU A 119 2.83 9.99 -10.79
N MET A 120 3.38 9.62 -11.95
CA MET A 120 2.64 8.95 -13.01
C MET A 120 2.58 7.43 -12.86
N LYS A 121 3.40 6.83 -12.00
CA LYS A 121 3.49 5.37 -11.82
C LYS A 121 2.13 4.68 -11.61
N PRO A 122 1.21 5.17 -10.74
CA PRO A 122 -0.09 4.52 -10.57
C PRO A 122 -0.91 4.47 -11.87
N LEU A 123 -0.91 5.56 -12.65
CA LEU A 123 -1.58 5.63 -13.94
C LEU A 123 -0.92 4.68 -14.94
N MET A 124 0.41 4.67 -15.04
CA MET A 124 1.13 3.77 -15.96
C MET A 124 0.86 2.29 -15.66
N MET A 125 0.72 1.91 -14.39
CA MET A 125 0.44 0.53 -13.99
C MET A 125 -1.01 0.11 -14.16
N SER A 126 -1.96 1.06 -14.14
CA SER A 126 -3.39 0.76 -14.12
C SER A 126 -4.15 1.16 -15.38
N GLY A 127 -3.63 2.13 -16.15
CA GLY A 127 -4.39 2.83 -17.18
C GLY A 127 -5.52 3.72 -16.66
N LEU A 128 -5.67 3.87 -15.34
CA LEU A 128 -6.78 4.60 -14.71
C LEU A 128 -6.28 5.88 -14.05
N GLN A 129 -6.79 7.03 -14.48
CA GLN A 129 -6.47 8.32 -13.88
C GLN A 129 -6.82 8.38 -12.39
N SER A 130 -7.88 7.67 -11.97
CA SER A 130 -8.33 7.67 -10.56
C SER A 130 -7.27 7.10 -9.62
N SER A 131 -6.36 6.25 -10.11
CA SER A 131 -5.26 5.72 -9.30
C SER A 131 -4.25 6.80 -8.88
N LEU A 132 -4.20 7.93 -9.58
CA LEU A 132 -3.27 9.02 -9.29
C LEU A 132 -3.56 9.71 -7.96
N ILE A 133 -4.74 9.55 -7.35
CA ILE A 133 -5.01 10.07 -6.00
C ILE A 133 -3.98 9.59 -4.97
N ILE A 134 -3.34 8.45 -5.21
CA ILE A 134 -2.31 7.90 -4.32
C ILE A 134 -1.10 8.82 -4.27
N THR A 135 -0.64 9.33 -5.42
CA THR A 135 0.57 10.17 -5.54
C THR A 135 0.27 11.67 -5.54
N HIS A 136 -0.96 12.06 -5.89
CA HIS A 136 -1.43 13.44 -5.99
C HIS A 136 -2.15 13.92 -4.70
N SER A 137 -1.77 13.39 -3.55
CA SER A 137 -2.37 13.73 -2.25
C SER A 137 -1.30 13.85 -1.16
N ASN A 138 -1.73 14.24 0.04
CA ASN A 138 -0.89 14.21 1.24
C ASN A 138 -0.22 12.84 1.51
N PHE A 139 -0.85 11.74 1.08
CA PHE A 139 -0.26 10.41 1.14
C PHE A 139 0.88 10.23 0.12
N GLY A 140 0.73 10.80 -1.07
CA GLY A 140 1.77 10.82 -2.09
C GLY A 140 3.04 11.54 -1.63
N ILE A 141 2.89 12.66 -0.91
CA ILE A 141 4.01 13.37 -0.26
C ILE A 141 4.72 12.46 0.75
N TYR A 142 3.96 11.72 1.57
CA TYR A 142 4.53 10.74 2.50
C TYR A 142 5.28 9.63 1.76
N LEU A 143 4.69 9.05 0.71
CA LEU A 143 5.36 8.03 -0.09
C LEU A 143 6.63 8.54 -0.74
N ALA A 144 6.62 9.76 -1.30
CA ALA A 144 7.81 10.39 -1.87
C ALA A 144 8.92 10.53 -0.81
N LYS A 145 8.58 10.90 0.42
CA LYS A 145 9.56 10.90 1.53
C LYS A 145 10.13 9.51 1.79
N GLU A 146 9.28 8.50 1.80
CA GLU A 146 9.66 7.13 2.17
C GLU A 146 10.48 6.38 1.11
N VAL A 147 10.39 6.77 -0.17
CA VAL A 147 11.09 6.10 -1.29
C VAL A 147 12.07 6.99 -2.07
N LEU A 148 11.84 8.31 -2.16
CA LEU A 148 12.70 9.26 -2.86
C LEU A 148 13.49 10.17 -1.91
N GLY A 149 13.00 10.38 -0.69
CA GLY A 149 13.62 11.21 0.33
C GLY A 149 12.95 12.57 0.55
N SER A 150 13.37 13.27 1.60
CA SER A 150 12.72 14.50 2.09
C SER A 150 12.70 15.66 1.09
N ASP A 151 13.72 15.78 0.25
CA ASP A 151 13.80 16.86 -0.74
C ASP A 151 12.71 16.73 -1.80
N TYR A 152 12.46 15.52 -2.29
CA TYR A 152 11.37 15.24 -3.22
C TYR A 152 10.01 15.39 -2.56
N ALA A 153 9.87 14.99 -1.29
CA ALA A 153 8.65 15.22 -0.53
C ALA A 153 8.34 16.72 -0.40
N LEU A 154 9.35 17.55 -0.12
CA LEU A 154 9.20 19.01 -0.02
C LEU A 154 8.92 19.66 -1.38
N LYS A 155 9.51 19.15 -2.47
CA LYS A 155 9.15 19.58 -3.83
C LYS A 155 7.68 19.26 -4.12
N LEU A 156 7.27 18.01 -3.88
CA LEU A 156 5.92 17.55 -4.13
C LEU A 156 4.89 18.28 -3.25
N SER A 157 5.22 18.60 -2.00
CA SER A 157 4.32 19.32 -1.10
C SER A 157 4.00 20.74 -1.54
N LYS A 158 4.84 21.35 -2.40
CA LYS A 158 4.57 22.65 -3.01
C LYS A 158 3.68 22.57 -4.24
N LEU A 159 3.54 21.37 -4.81
CA LEU A 159 2.71 21.11 -6.00
C LEU A 159 1.33 20.57 -5.64
N VAL A 160 1.24 19.77 -4.57
CA VAL A 160 -0.03 19.20 -4.08
C VAL A 160 -0.70 20.19 -3.14
N GLU A 161 -1.58 21.03 -3.66
CA GLU A 161 -2.37 21.96 -2.83
C GLU A 161 -3.67 21.30 -2.32
N ASN A 162 -3.85 21.24 -1.00
CA ASN A 162 -5.11 20.91 -0.30
C ASN A 162 -5.79 19.55 -0.66
N LYS A 163 -5.06 18.59 -1.23
CA LYS A 163 -5.61 17.26 -1.57
C LYS A 163 -5.37 16.23 -0.45
N ASN A 164 -6.35 16.03 0.42
CA ASN A 164 -6.26 15.03 1.49
C ASN A 164 -6.79 13.66 1.06
N ILE A 165 -6.01 12.60 1.27
CA ILE A 165 -6.38 11.26 0.79
C ILE A 165 -7.66 10.70 1.43
N ASN A 166 -7.96 11.06 2.67
CA ASN A 166 -9.17 10.62 3.38
C ASN A 166 -10.46 11.18 2.76
N GLU A 167 -10.39 12.34 2.10
CA GLU A 167 -11.51 12.95 1.37
C GLU A 167 -11.65 12.27 0.00
N LEU A 168 -10.54 12.11 -0.73
CA LEU A 168 -10.52 11.46 -2.05
C LEU A 168 -10.99 10.00 -2.02
N LEU A 169 -10.64 9.25 -0.97
CA LEU A 169 -11.09 7.86 -0.80
C LEU A 169 -12.61 7.73 -0.59
N GLN A 170 -13.32 8.81 -0.27
CA GLN A 170 -14.79 8.76 -0.13
C GLN A 170 -15.48 8.45 -1.47
N TYR A 171 -14.89 8.87 -2.58
CA TYR A 171 -15.38 8.66 -3.95
C TYR A 171 -15.16 7.23 -4.48
N ILE A 172 -14.38 6.40 -3.78
CA ILE A 172 -14.19 4.99 -4.15
C ILE A 172 -15.19 4.12 -3.42
N LYS A 173 -16.06 3.44 -4.17
CA LYS A 173 -17.05 2.50 -3.61
C LYS A 173 -16.49 1.10 -3.62
N LEU A 174 -16.58 0.45 -2.46
CA LEU A 174 -16.28 -0.97 -2.31
C LEU A 174 -17.52 -1.77 -2.72
N LYS A 175 -17.33 -2.78 -3.57
CA LYS A 175 -18.39 -3.61 -4.15
C LYS A 175 -18.14 -5.10 -4.02
N GLU A 176 -16.89 -5.53 -3.87
CA GLU A 176 -16.50 -6.93 -3.93
C GLU A 176 -16.23 -7.49 -2.53
N LYS A 177 -16.61 -8.74 -2.26
CA LYS A 177 -16.49 -9.36 -0.93
C LYS A 177 -15.07 -9.30 -0.35
N TRP A 178 -14.06 -9.46 -1.22
CA TRP A 178 -12.65 -9.49 -0.84
C TRP A 178 -12.15 -8.15 -0.27
N GLU A 179 -12.82 -7.04 -0.59
CA GLU A 179 -12.42 -5.70 -0.14
C GLU A 179 -12.70 -5.49 1.36
N PHE A 180 -13.72 -6.18 1.88
CA PHE A 180 -14.18 -6.04 3.26
C PHE A 180 -13.61 -7.09 4.22
N THR A 181 -13.30 -8.28 3.70
CA THR A 181 -13.18 -9.48 4.52
C THR A 181 -11.72 -9.93 4.62
N PRO A 182 -11.13 -10.02 5.83
CA PRO A 182 -9.85 -10.69 5.99
C PRO A 182 -10.01 -12.21 5.77
N ASN A 183 -8.91 -12.91 5.51
CA ASN A 183 -8.92 -14.37 5.45
C ASN A 183 -9.16 -14.96 6.85
N MET A 184 -10.36 -15.50 7.06
CA MET A 184 -10.79 -16.00 8.36
C MET A 184 -10.09 -17.29 8.79
N GLU A 185 -9.53 -18.07 7.87
CA GLU A 185 -8.80 -19.30 8.21
C GLU A 185 -7.47 -18.97 8.89
N GLU A 186 -6.73 -18.02 8.35
CA GLU A 186 -5.48 -17.51 8.92
C GLU A 186 -5.71 -16.94 10.33
N LEU A 187 -6.79 -16.17 10.51
CA LEU A 187 -7.15 -15.60 11.81
C LEU A 187 -7.49 -16.66 12.87
N LYS A 188 -8.12 -17.78 12.46
CA LYS A 188 -8.42 -18.89 13.38
C LYS A 188 -7.14 -19.58 13.84
N GLN A 189 -6.23 -19.87 12.90
CA GLN A 189 -4.95 -20.50 13.22
C GLN A 189 -4.11 -19.69 14.21
N MET A 190 -4.22 -18.36 14.22
CA MET A 190 -3.53 -17.53 15.22
C MET A 190 -4.11 -17.65 16.64
N ASN A 191 -5.42 -17.86 16.77
CA ASN A 191 -6.07 -17.93 18.08
C ASN A 191 -5.79 -19.27 18.78
N ASP A 192 -5.52 -20.32 18.00
CA ASP A 192 -5.22 -21.66 18.51
C ASP A 192 -3.77 -21.80 19.00
N GLU A 193 -2.89 -20.85 18.67
CA GLU A 193 -1.45 -20.91 19.00
C GLU A 193 -1.05 -20.23 20.33
N HIS A 194 -1.99 -19.69 21.12
CA HIS A 194 -1.70 -19.00 22.40
C HIS A 194 -0.39 -18.19 22.39
N ILE A 195 -0.38 -17.11 21.60
CA ILE A 195 0.64 -16.04 21.73
C ILE A 195 0.49 -15.35 23.09
#